data_AF-A0A1W9TV60-F1
#
_entry.id   AF-A0A1W9TV60-F1
#
_cell.length_a   1.000
_cell.length_b   1.000
_cell.length_c   1.000
_cell.angle_alpha   90.00
_cell.angle_beta   90.00
_cell.angle_gamma   90.00
#
_symmetry.space_group_name_H-M   'P 1'
#
loop_
_entity.id
_entity.type
_entity.pdbx_description
1 polymer ?
#
loop_
_entity_poly.entity_id
_entity_poly.type
_entity_poly.pdbx_seq_one_letter_code
_entity_poly.pdbx_strand_id
1 'polypeptide(L)' 'METQLIYTLTNNFEDFSHQTEEKVEFWLARDLQKLLGYSQWRNFKLVIAKAKKLVSYQNRRF' A
#
# COMPACT_ATOMS: atom_id res chain seq x y z
N MET A 1 -12.14 0.34 20.48
CA MET A 1 -12.46 -0.69 19.45
C MET A 1 -11.86 -0.32 18.10
N GLU A 2 -12.01 0.92 17.62
CA GLU A 2 -11.40 1.36 16.34
C GLU A 2 -9.86 1.32 16.33
N THR A 3 -9.21 1.63 17.45
CA THR A 3 -7.74 1.56 17.59
C THR A 3 -7.19 0.15 17.40
N GLN A 4 -7.87 -0.88 17.91
CA GLN A 4 -7.43 -2.27 17.75
C GLN A 4 -7.43 -2.69 16.27
N LEU A 5 -8.42 -2.23 15.50
CA LEU A 5 -8.47 -2.48 14.06
C LEU A 5 -7.29 -1.81 13.34
N ILE A 6 -6.97 -0.57 13.72
CA ILE A 6 -5.81 0.14 13.17
C ILE A 6 -4.52 -0.62 13.47
N TYR A 7 -4.30 -1.05 14.72
CA TYR A 7 -3.11 -1.84 15.09
C TYR A 7 -3.02 -3.16 14.34
N THR A 8 -4.12 -3.90 14.20
CA THR A 8 -4.14 -5.15 13.43
C THR A 8 -3.82 -4.92 11.97
N LEU A 9 -4.38 -3.87 11.36
CA LEU A 9 -4.07 -3.51 9.98
C LEU A 9 -2.59 -3.15 9.84
N THR A 10 -2.05 -2.30 10.72
CA THR A 10 -0.65 -1.90 10.70
C THR A 10 0.29 -3.09 10.78
N ASN A 11 0.08 -3.99 11.75
CA ASN A 11 0.89 -5.20 11.88
C ASN A 11 0.80 -6.07 10.62
N ASN A 12 -0.41 -6.23 10.06
CA ASN A 12 -0.58 -6.98 8.81
C ASN A 12 0.13 -6.30 7.62
N PHE A 13 0.26 -4.97 7.58
CA PHE A 13 1.05 -4.33 6.52
C PHE A 13 2.55 -4.51 6.75
N GLU A 14 3.03 -4.42 7.99
CA GLU A 14 4.43 -4.63 8.37
C GLU A 14 4.87 -6.07 8.06
N ASP A 15 4.04 -7.07 8.36
CA ASP A 15 4.32 -8.49 8.10
C ASP A 15 4.49 -8.83 6.61
N PHE A 16 3.84 -8.05 5.73
CA PHE A 16 3.93 -8.20 4.27
C PHE A 16 4.91 -7.20 3.63
N SER A 17 5.65 -6.45 4.45
CA SER A 17 6.76 -5.65 3.96
C SER A 17 7.95 -6.55 3.65
N HIS A 18 8.64 -6.21 2.58
CA HIS A 18 9.90 -6.84 2.20
C HIS A 18 11.00 -5.81 2.28
N GLN A 19 12.20 -6.27 2.60
CA GLN A 19 13.38 -5.41 2.66
C GLN A 19 14.38 -5.84 1.59
N THR A 20 14.92 -4.88 0.86
CA THR A 20 16.05 -5.14 -0.05
C THR A 20 17.34 -5.31 0.75
N GLU A 21 18.39 -5.84 0.13
CA GLU A 21 19.74 -5.90 0.72
C GLU A 21 20.26 -4.51 1.14
N GLU A 22 19.80 -3.46 0.45
CA GLU A 22 20.09 -2.04 0.74
C GLU A 22 19.20 -1.45 1.86
N LYS A 23 18.48 -2.29 2.60
CA LYS A 23 17.56 -1.91 3.69
C LYS A 23 16.36 -1.06 3.26
N VAL A 24 16.00 -1.07 1.98
CA VAL A 24 14.81 -0.35 1.50
C VAL A 24 13.58 -1.22 1.69
N GLU A 25 12.58 -0.70 2.40
CA GLU A 25 11.30 -1.36 2.59
C GLU A 25 10.38 -1.16 1.39
N PHE A 26 9.77 -2.25 0.92
CA PHE A 26 8.82 -2.23 -0.17
C PHE A 26 7.72 -3.26 0.03
N TRP A 27 6.57 -3.00 -0.57
CA TRP A 27 5.45 -3.94 -0.60
C TRP A 27 5.18 -4.41 -2.01
N LEU A 28 4.83 -5.69 -2.14
CA LEU A 28 4.36 -6.23 -3.41
C LEU A 28 2.91 -5.82 -3.64
N ALA A 29 2.65 -5.24 -4.81
CA ALA A 29 1.30 -4.77 -5.15
C ALA A 29 0.24 -5.90 -5.13
N ARG A 30 0.64 -7.16 -5.38
CA ARG A 30 -0.28 -8.31 -5.31
C ARG A 30 -0.73 -8.62 -3.90
N ASP A 31 0.13 -8.41 -2.91
CA ASP A 31 -0.21 -8.66 -1.51
C ASP A 31 -1.02 -7.50 -0.94
N LEU A 32 -0.67 -6.27 -1.32
CA LEU A 32 -1.47 -5.08 -1.01
C LEU A 32 -2.91 -5.18 -1.53
N GLN A 33 -3.13 -5.79 -2.70
CA GLN A 33 -4.48 -6.03 -3.22
C GLN A 33 -5.33 -6.80 -2.19
N LYS A 34 -4.78 -7.87 -1.60
CA LYS A 34 -5.47 -8.74 -0.65
C LYS A 34 -5.67 -8.03 0.69
N LEU A 35 -4.62 -7.37 1.19
CA LEU A 35 -4.65 -6.58 2.43
C LEU A 35 -5.73 -5.49 2.41
N LEU A 36 -5.90 -4.83 1.26
CA LEU A 36 -6.90 -3.78 1.07
C LEU A 36 -8.28 -4.31 0.64
N GLY A 37 -8.48 -5.62 0.61
CA GLY A 37 -9.77 -6.26 0.35
C GLY A 37 -10.25 -6.22 -1.11
N TYR A 38 -9.35 -5.98 -2.07
CA TYR A 38 -9.73 -5.96 -3.49
C TYR A 38 -9.82 -7.39 -4.05
N SER A 39 -11.01 -7.81 -4.44
CA SER A 39 -11.22 -9.12 -5.09
C SER A 39 -10.67 -9.18 -6.52
N GLN A 40 -10.69 -8.06 -7.26
CA GLN A 40 -10.25 -7.98 -8.65
C GLN A 40 -9.05 -7.05 -8.86
N TRP A 41 -8.00 -7.59 -9.48
CA TRP A 41 -6.77 -6.84 -9.81
C TRP A 41 -7.03 -5.60 -10.69
N ARG A 42 -8.04 -5.64 -11.57
CA ARG A 42 -8.38 -4.50 -12.43
C ARG A 42 -8.78 -3.26 -11.63
N ASN A 43 -9.52 -3.45 -10.54
CA ASN A 43 -9.96 -2.36 -9.67
C ASN A 43 -8.78 -1.80 -8.88
N PHE A 44 -7.92 -2.67 -8.36
CA PHE A 44 -6.73 -2.25 -7.62
C PHE A 44 -5.73 -1.47 -8.48
N LYS A 45 -5.54 -1.86 -9.75
CA LYS A 45 -4.68 -1.09 -10.70
C LYS A 45 -5.11 0.38 -10.83
N LEU A 46 -6.40 0.67 -10.80
CA LEU A 46 -6.91 2.05 -10.88
C LEU A 46 -6.49 2.86 -9.65
N VAL A 47 -6.52 2.25 -8.47
CA VAL A 47 -6.10 2.87 -7.20
C VAL A 47 -4.61 3.17 -7.23
N ILE A 48 -3.77 2.22 -7.68
CA ILE A 48 -2.32 2.46 -7.84
C ILE A 48 -2.07 3.62 -8.80
N ALA A 49 -2.75 3.66 -9.94
CA ALA A 49 -2.60 4.73 -10.93
C ALA A 49 -3.00 6.09 -10.34
N LYS A 50 -4.09 6.14 -9.57
CA LYS A 50 -4.52 7.35 -8.86
C LYS A 50 -3.50 7.81 -7.82
N ALA A 51 -2.95 6.88 -7.04
CA ALA A 51 -1.91 7.18 -6.04
C ALA A 51 -0.65 7.77 -6.68
N LYS A 52 -0.13 7.15 -7.76
CA LYS A 52 1.01 7.68 -8.52
C LYS A 52 0.73 9.09 -9.04
N LYS A 53 -0.46 9.32 -9.57
CA LYS A 53 -0.89 10.61 -10.08
C LYS A 53 -0.93 11.67 -8.96
N LEU A 54 -1.47 11.34 -7.80
CA LEU A 54 -1.52 12.23 -6.64
C LEU A 54 -0.13 12.63 -6.14
N VAL A 55 0.79 11.66 -5.98
CA VAL A 55 2.18 11.93 -5.57
C VAL A 55 2.87 12.85 -6.58
N SER A 56 2.65 12.62 -7.89
CA SER A 56 3.22 13.48 -8.93
C SER A 56 2.69 14.92 -8.91
N TYR A 57 1.45 15.14 -8.46
CA TYR A 57 0.89 16.48 -8.29
C TYR A 57 1.34 17.15 -7.00
N GLN A 58 1.53 16.40 -5.91
CA GLN A 58 2.11 16.94 -4.68
C GLN A 58 3.55 17.43 -4.91
N ASN A 59 4.36 16.68 -5.64
CA ASN A 59 5.74 17.07 -5.96
C ASN A 59 5.85 18.24 -6.95
N ARG A 60 4.75 18.65 -7.61
CA ARG A 60 4.69 19.84 -8.47
C ARG A 60 4.14 21.08 -7.77
N ARG A 61 3.68 20.93 -6.53
CA ARG A 61 3.10 22.02 -5.73
C ARG A 61 4.11 22.67 -4.78
N PHE A 62 5.39 22.35 -4.95
CA PHE A 62 6.53 22.96 -4.27
C PHE A 62 7.49 23.51 -5.31
#